data_AF-A0AAU3D3T3-F1
#
_entry.id   AF-A0AAU3D3T3-F1
#
_cell.length_a   1.000
_cell.length_b   1.000
_cell.length_c   1.000
_cell.angle_alpha   90.00
_cell.angle_beta   90.00
_cell.angle_gamma   90.00
#
_symmetry.space_group_name_H-M   'P 1'
#
loop_
_entity.id
_entity.type
_entity.pdbx_description
1 polymer ?
#
loop_
_entity_poly.entity_id
_entity_poly.type
_entity_poly.pdbx_seq_one_letter_code
_entity_poly.pdbx_strand_id
1 'polypeptide(L)'
;MHHLASDFLRRQAVGTTLVTLHDLLPDHHYLRELSHHGAAAARFSRAYSEALWSVLDEPIVAYRGQTIRPLTLILNTAMELGSDPVRLAARLHGQCEINCWAKGPHRRWLASVIRDGLRTGLYPDGYGWENVQRFLQERDDLPVVASYSEDFPTLWTAADPDAGTTALEDEGCEAVWESLPAQQQWHWGMHALDSRREERLEITPDWADYRFGAGISLGDILAPDSASRLDRAFQLEPHPSC
;
A
#
# COMPACT_ATOMS: atom_id res chain seq x y z
N MET A 1 0.78 10.89 -3.84
CA MET A 1 0.91 10.46 -2.43
C MET A 1 1.87 11.32 -1.63
N HIS A 2 3.00 11.76 -2.20
CA HIS A 2 4.04 12.47 -1.44
C HIS A 2 3.58 13.79 -0.85
N HIS A 3 2.94 14.60 -1.69
CA HIS A 3 2.36 15.86 -1.28
C HIS A 3 1.32 15.70 -0.18
N LEU A 4 0.59 14.57 -0.10
CA LEU A 4 -0.42 14.37 0.94
C LEU A 4 0.19 14.18 2.32
N ALA A 5 1.17 13.29 2.47
CA ALA A 5 1.82 13.08 3.76
C ALA A 5 2.59 14.34 4.20
N SER A 6 3.32 14.98 3.29
CA SER A 6 4.04 16.23 3.59
C SER A 6 3.09 17.41 3.86
N ASP A 7 1.99 17.56 3.13
CA ASP A 7 0.99 18.60 3.40
C ASP A 7 0.26 18.34 4.72
N PHE A 8 -0.06 17.08 5.00
CA PHE A 8 -0.68 16.70 6.27
C PHE A 8 0.25 17.06 7.43
N LEU A 9 1.52 16.65 7.37
CA LEU A 9 2.53 17.03 8.35
C LEU A 9 2.67 18.55 8.46
N ARG A 10 2.75 19.29 7.34
CA ARG A 10 2.84 20.76 7.38
C ARG A 10 1.64 21.43 8.04
N ARG A 11 0.43 20.90 7.85
CA ARG A 11 -0.79 21.43 8.46
C ARG A 11 -0.92 21.05 9.94
N GLN A 12 -0.41 19.88 10.33
CA GLN A 12 -0.53 19.32 11.68
C GLN A 12 0.70 19.58 12.55
N ALA A 13 1.82 20.08 12.00
CA ALA A 13 3.07 20.37 12.70
C ALA A 13 2.95 21.60 13.62
N VAL A 14 2.12 21.46 14.65
CA VAL A 14 2.08 22.31 15.83
C VAL A 14 2.78 21.54 16.96
N GLY A 15 3.48 22.24 17.86
CA GLY A 15 4.58 21.70 18.70
C GLY A 15 4.42 20.27 19.27
N THR A 16 3.24 19.89 19.77
CA THR A 16 2.99 18.55 20.33
C THR A 16 3.12 17.41 19.31
N THR A 17 2.75 17.65 18.06
CA THR A 17 2.82 16.68 16.97
C THR A 17 4.25 16.26 16.66
N LEU A 18 5.19 17.21 16.68
CA LEU A 18 6.60 16.93 16.39
C LEU A 18 7.30 16.19 17.54
N VAL A 19 6.87 16.44 18.78
CA VAL A 19 7.32 15.67 19.96
C VAL A 19 6.91 14.21 19.80
N THR A 20 5.63 13.93 19.51
CA THR A 20 5.16 12.55 19.29
C THR A 20 5.92 11.83 18.17
N LEU A 21 6.15 12.50 17.03
CA LEU A 21 6.93 11.91 15.94
C LEU A 21 8.38 11.63 16.36
N HIS A 22 9.01 12.53 17.12
CA HIS A 22 10.38 12.34 17.59
C HIS A 22 10.46 11.20 18.61
N ASP A 23 9.55 11.17 19.59
CA ASP A 23 9.49 10.16 20.66
C ASP A 23 9.29 8.74 20.11
N LEU A 24 8.57 8.62 18.99
CA LEU A 24 8.31 7.36 18.33
C LEU A 24 9.41 6.93 17.33
N LEU A 25 10.46 7.71 17.09
CA LEU A 25 11.56 7.25 16.22
C LEU A 25 12.27 6.03 16.84
N PRO A 26 12.81 5.08 16.06
CA PRO A 26 13.74 4.10 16.62
C PRO A 26 14.93 4.78 17.31
N ASP A 27 15.47 4.15 18.37
CA ASP A 27 16.54 4.73 19.20
C ASP A 27 17.79 5.11 18.42
N HIS A 28 18.09 4.35 17.37
CA HIS A 28 19.26 4.52 16.50
C HIS A 28 18.96 5.32 15.22
N HIS A 29 17.76 5.86 15.07
CA HIS A 29 17.37 6.59 13.87
C HIS A 29 18.05 7.96 13.82
N TYR A 30 18.69 8.31 12.70
CA TYR A 30 19.49 9.54 12.57
C TYR A 30 18.71 10.83 12.91
N LEU A 31 17.40 10.85 12.67
CA LEU A 31 16.54 11.99 13.03
C LEU A 31 16.45 12.26 14.54
N ARG A 32 16.81 11.31 15.42
CA ARG A 32 16.88 11.51 16.87
C ARG A 32 17.88 12.62 17.24
N GLU A 33 18.92 12.82 16.42
CA GLU A 33 19.93 13.87 16.61
C GLU A 33 19.40 15.28 16.30
N LEU A 34 18.27 15.39 15.60
CA LEU A 34 17.68 16.67 15.25
C LEU A 34 16.73 17.16 16.35
N SER A 35 16.91 18.42 16.75
CA SER A 35 15.95 19.08 17.65
C SER A 35 14.61 19.33 16.93
N HIS A 36 13.52 19.03 17.62
CA HIS A 36 12.14 19.21 17.14
C HIS A 36 11.44 20.42 17.78
N HIS A 37 12.19 21.32 18.43
CA HIS A 37 11.68 22.53 19.09
C HIS A 37 12.14 23.83 18.40
N GLY A 38 11.39 24.91 18.63
CA GLY A 38 11.77 26.27 18.20
C GLY A 38 12.08 26.37 16.71
N ALA A 39 13.13 27.11 16.34
CA ALA A 39 13.54 27.28 14.94
C ALA A 39 14.02 25.97 14.28
N ALA A 40 14.40 24.95 15.06
CA ALA A 40 14.85 23.65 14.54
C ALA A 40 13.69 22.73 14.15
N ALA A 41 12.47 22.98 14.65
CA ALA A 41 11.26 22.20 14.35
C ALA A 41 10.98 22.07 12.84
N ALA A 42 11.19 23.15 12.08
CA ALA A 42 11.01 23.13 10.62
C ALA A 42 12.04 22.22 9.92
N ARG A 43 13.28 22.18 10.41
CA ARG A 43 14.32 21.29 9.90
C ARG A 43 13.98 19.83 10.19
N PHE A 44 13.54 19.53 11.40
CA PHE A 44 13.09 18.19 11.78
C PHE A 44 11.90 17.75 10.92
N SER A 45 10.86 18.57 10.79
CA SER A 45 9.66 18.23 9.99
C SER A 45 10.00 17.95 8.53
N ARG A 46 10.90 18.73 7.92
CA ARG A 46 11.39 18.48 6.57
C ARG A 46 12.17 17.15 6.49
N ALA A 47 13.11 16.93 7.41
CA ALA A 47 13.93 15.72 7.40
C ALA A 47 13.08 14.46 7.68
N TYR A 48 12.07 14.53 8.55
CA TYR A 48 11.10 13.46 8.75
C TYR A 48 10.30 13.19 7.48
N SER A 49 9.83 14.25 6.82
CA SER A 49 9.14 14.12 5.53
C SER A 49 10.03 13.46 4.48
N GLU A 50 11.32 13.79 4.42
CA GLU A 50 12.30 13.16 3.53
C GLU A 50 12.55 11.68 3.88
N ALA A 51 12.66 11.36 5.18
CA ALA A 51 12.85 10.00 5.66
C ALA A 51 11.67 9.08 5.30
N LEU A 52 10.44 9.60 5.29
CA LEU A 52 9.28 8.86 4.82
C LEU A 52 9.48 8.33 3.38
N TRP A 53 10.27 9.01 2.54
CA TRP A 53 10.53 8.63 1.15
C TRP A 53 11.84 7.89 0.93
N SER A 54 12.59 7.59 2.00
CA SER A 54 13.89 6.96 1.86
C SER A 54 13.76 5.54 1.31
N VAL A 55 14.56 5.24 0.29
CA VAL A 55 14.65 3.90 -0.34
C VAL A 55 15.25 2.86 0.62
N LEU A 56 15.92 3.31 1.69
CA LEU A 56 16.58 2.44 2.66
C LEU A 56 15.60 1.64 3.53
N ASP A 57 14.30 1.98 3.50
CA ASP A 57 13.21 1.30 4.22
C ASP A 57 13.47 1.06 5.72
N GLU A 58 14.32 1.90 6.31
CA GLU A 58 14.57 1.93 7.75
C GLU A 58 13.29 2.33 8.49
N PRO A 59 12.91 1.64 9.57
CA PRO A 59 11.70 1.98 10.29
C PRO A 59 11.68 3.43 10.77
N ILE A 60 10.52 4.08 10.66
CA ILE A 60 10.33 5.49 11.04
C ILE A 60 9.46 5.65 12.30
N VAL A 61 8.93 4.53 12.79
CA VAL A 61 8.20 4.42 14.06
C VAL A 61 8.67 3.17 14.76
N ALA A 62 8.95 3.27 16.06
CA ALA A 62 9.17 2.20 16.99
C ALA A 62 8.26 2.41 18.21
N TYR A 63 7.49 1.38 18.55
CA TYR A 63 6.59 1.41 19.69
C TYR A 63 6.57 0.04 20.36
N ARG A 64 7.07 -0.04 21.60
CA ARG A 64 7.11 -1.26 22.43
C ARG A 64 7.71 -2.48 21.68
N GLY A 65 8.80 -2.25 20.95
CA GLY A 65 9.50 -3.28 20.18
C GLY A 65 8.89 -3.60 18.80
N GLN A 66 7.72 -3.05 18.49
CA GLN A 66 7.14 -3.10 17.15
C GLN A 66 7.61 -1.92 16.32
N THR A 67 7.68 -2.10 15.00
CA THR A 67 8.19 -1.07 14.10
C THR A 67 7.26 -0.85 12.91
N ILE A 68 7.21 0.38 12.40
CA ILE A 68 6.48 0.73 11.18
C ILE A 68 7.47 1.28 10.18
N ARG A 69 7.42 0.70 8.98
CA ARG A 69 8.23 1.12 7.84
C ARG A 69 7.62 2.35 7.15
N PRO A 70 8.45 3.23 6.58
CA PRO A 70 8.02 4.42 5.86
C PRO A 70 6.94 4.16 4.82
N LEU A 71 7.15 3.15 3.96
CA LEU A 71 6.25 2.86 2.85
C LEU A 71 4.84 2.51 3.34
N THR A 72 4.72 1.58 4.29
CA THR A 72 3.43 1.18 4.88
C THR A 72 2.71 2.36 5.51
N LEU A 73 3.44 3.22 6.23
CA LEU A 73 2.87 4.39 6.88
C LEU A 73 2.31 5.41 5.87
N ILE A 74 3.04 5.68 4.78
CA ILE A 74 2.59 6.54 3.68
C ILE A 74 1.36 5.95 3.00
N LEU A 75 1.40 4.66 2.66
CA LEU A 75 0.32 4.00 1.96
C LEU A 75 -0.97 4.04 2.78
N ASN A 76 -0.90 3.73 4.08
CA ASN A 76 -2.05 3.83 4.98
C ASN A 76 -2.56 5.26 5.14
N THR A 77 -1.65 6.25 5.18
CA THR A 77 -2.04 7.67 5.18
C THR A 77 -2.76 8.06 3.89
N ALA A 78 -2.31 7.56 2.74
CA ALA A 78 -2.97 7.76 1.46
C ALA A 78 -4.33 7.06 1.39
N MET A 79 -4.46 5.86 1.97
CA MET A 79 -5.73 5.14 2.07
C MET A 79 -6.75 5.87 2.95
N GLU A 80 -6.31 6.41 4.09
CA GLU A 80 -7.15 7.14 5.02
C GLU A 80 -7.62 8.49 4.44
N LEU A 81 -6.67 9.34 4.03
CA LEU A 81 -6.93 10.74 3.70
C LEU A 81 -7.16 11.01 2.21
N GLY A 82 -6.79 10.06 1.34
CA GLY A 82 -6.83 10.24 -0.11
C GLY A 82 -8.23 10.17 -0.71
N SER A 83 -8.41 10.84 -1.84
CA SER A 83 -9.54 10.59 -2.75
C SER A 83 -9.39 9.22 -3.41
N ASP A 84 -10.44 8.71 -4.04
CA ASP A 84 -10.40 7.39 -4.70
C ASP A 84 -9.24 7.20 -5.70
N PRO A 85 -8.88 8.19 -6.55
CA PRO A 85 -7.68 8.08 -7.39
C PRO A 85 -6.37 7.96 -6.60
N VAL A 86 -6.27 8.59 -5.43
CA VAL A 86 -5.10 8.44 -4.55
C VAL A 86 -5.07 7.06 -3.93
N ARG A 87 -6.23 6.55 -3.47
CA ARG A 87 -6.36 5.20 -2.92
C ARG A 87 -6.00 4.14 -3.94
N LEU A 88 -6.46 4.29 -5.19
CA LEU A 88 -6.09 3.41 -6.29
C LEU A 88 -4.56 3.42 -6.53
N ALA A 89 -3.94 4.60 -6.58
CA ALA A 89 -2.50 4.69 -6.74
C ALA A 89 -1.74 4.02 -5.57
N ALA A 90 -2.24 4.18 -4.34
CA ALA A 90 -1.68 3.52 -3.16
C ALA A 90 -1.81 1.99 -3.25
N ARG A 91 -2.99 1.48 -3.64
CA ARG A 91 -3.22 0.05 -3.87
C ARG A 91 -2.28 -0.52 -4.93
N LEU A 92 -2.22 0.10 -6.11
CA LEU A 92 -1.35 -0.36 -7.20
C LEU A 92 0.13 -0.33 -6.82
N HIS A 93 0.57 0.70 -6.10
CA HIS A 93 1.96 0.79 -5.64
C HIS A 93 2.28 -0.23 -4.54
N GLY A 94 1.40 -0.37 -3.53
CA GLY A 94 1.61 -1.27 -2.41
C GLY A 94 1.40 -2.75 -2.74
N GLN A 95 0.78 -3.06 -3.88
CA GLN A 95 0.49 -4.42 -4.33
C GLN A 95 1.17 -4.76 -5.66
N CYS A 96 2.15 -3.96 -6.12
CA CYS A 96 2.79 -4.19 -7.41
C CYS A 96 3.46 -5.57 -7.48
N GLU A 97 4.11 -6.01 -6.40
CA GLU A 97 4.85 -7.29 -6.37
C GLU A 97 3.97 -8.53 -6.15
N ILE A 98 2.72 -8.37 -5.71
CA ILE A 98 1.85 -9.50 -5.33
C ILE A 98 0.62 -9.68 -6.21
N ASN A 99 0.50 -8.81 -7.22
CA ASN A 99 -0.64 -8.64 -8.10
C ASN A 99 -1.93 -8.23 -7.35
N CYS A 100 -2.77 -7.44 -8.02
CA CYS A 100 -4.12 -7.14 -7.55
C CYS A 100 -5.08 -7.21 -8.73
N TRP A 101 -6.37 -7.33 -8.46
CA TRP A 101 -7.33 -7.62 -9.52
C TRP A 101 -8.70 -7.00 -9.23
N ALA A 102 -9.51 -6.81 -10.26
CA ALA A 102 -10.89 -6.39 -10.11
C ALA A 102 -11.82 -7.37 -10.84
N LYS A 103 -12.92 -7.76 -10.19
CA LYS A 103 -14.00 -8.53 -10.83
C LYS A 103 -14.60 -7.73 -11.98
N GLY A 104 -15.12 -8.44 -12.99
CA GLY A 104 -15.77 -7.84 -14.15
C GLY A 104 -16.75 -6.72 -13.80
N PRO A 105 -17.73 -6.94 -12.90
CA PRO A 105 -18.69 -5.91 -12.51
C PRO A 105 -18.07 -4.64 -11.91
N HIS A 106 -16.85 -4.71 -11.36
CA HIS A 106 -16.15 -3.57 -10.78
C HIS A 106 -15.36 -2.75 -11.80
N ARG A 107 -15.15 -3.24 -13.03
CA ARG A 107 -14.33 -2.56 -14.06
C ARG A 107 -14.83 -1.17 -14.42
N ARG A 108 -16.15 -0.99 -14.56
CA ARG A 108 -16.73 0.33 -14.86
C ARG A 108 -16.51 1.35 -13.74
N TRP A 109 -16.65 0.90 -12.50
CA TRP A 109 -16.33 1.75 -11.34
C TRP A 109 -14.83 2.09 -11.32
N LEU A 110 -13.94 1.12 -11.52
CA LEU A 110 -12.50 1.35 -11.58
C LEU A 110 -12.12 2.34 -12.69
N ALA A 111 -12.75 2.24 -13.87
CA ALA A 111 -12.59 3.20 -14.96
C ALA A 111 -13.02 4.63 -14.55
N SER A 112 -14.08 4.76 -13.74
CA SER A 112 -14.51 6.07 -13.24
C SER A 112 -13.53 6.67 -12.24
N VAL A 113 -12.89 5.85 -11.40
CA VAL A 113 -11.79 6.29 -10.52
C VAL A 113 -10.61 6.80 -11.36
N ILE A 114 -10.22 6.07 -12.41
CA ILE A 114 -9.14 6.51 -13.30
C ILE A 114 -9.48 7.81 -14.02
N ARG A 115 -10.70 7.94 -14.55
CA ARG A 115 -11.19 9.17 -15.17
C ARG A 115 -11.09 10.36 -14.21
N ASP A 116 -11.46 10.17 -12.95
CA ASP A 116 -11.40 11.23 -11.95
C ASP A 116 -9.95 11.61 -11.62
N GLY A 117 -9.03 10.64 -11.61
CA GLY A 117 -7.58 10.87 -11.50
C GLY A 117 -7.00 11.67 -12.67
N LEU A 118 -7.38 11.33 -13.91
CA LEU A 118 -7.01 12.09 -15.12
C LEU A 118 -7.55 13.53 -15.06
N ARG A 119 -8.85 13.69 -14.76
CA ARG A 119 -9.51 15.02 -14.69
C ARG A 119 -8.86 15.96 -13.66
N THR A 120 -8.38 15.40 -12.55
CA THR A 120 -7.75 16.18 -11.47
C THR A 120 -6.25 16.38 -11.69
N GLY A 121 -5.68 15.82 -12.76
CA GLY A 121 -4.24 15.86 -13.03
C GLY A 121 -3.41 14.99 -12.09
N LEU A 122 -4.03 14.15 -11.26
CA LEU A 122 -3.31 13.20 -10.41
C LEU A 122 -2.61 12.13 -11.26
N TYR A 123 -3.28 11.71 -12.33
CA TYR A 123 -2.73 10.80 -13.33
C TYR A 123 -2.31 11.64 -14.53
N PRO A 124 -0.99 11.72 -14.84
CA PRO A 124 -0.52 12.55 -15.93
C PRO A 124 -1.01 12.06 -17.29
N ASP A 125 -1.41 13.00 -18.14
CA ASP A 125 -1.79 12.70 -19.53
C ASP A 125 -0.61 12.10 -20.31
N GLY A 126 -0.90 11.18 -21.23
CA GLY A 126 0.10 10.59 -22.13
C GLY A 126 0.93 9.45 -21.52
N TYR A 127 0.64 9.03 -20.29
CA TYR A 127 1.27 7.87 -19.63
C TYR A 127 0.47 6.57 -19.79
N GLY A 128 -0.60 6.59 -20.58
CA GLY A 128 -1.39 5.40 -20.93
C GLY A 128 -2.59 5.13 -20.00
N TRP A 129 -2.81 5.94 -18.97
CA TRP A 129 -3.98 5.83 -18.09
C TRP A 129 -5.31 5.94 -18.86
N GLU A 130 -5.34 6.71 -19.93
CA GLU A 130 -6.48 6.84 -20.85
C GLU A 130 -6.77 5.53 -21.59
N ASN A 131 -5.73 4.77 -21.92
CA ASN A 131 -5.86 3.45 -22.52
C ASN A 131 -6.37 2.44 -21.50
N VAL A 132 -5.88 2.48 -20.25
CA VAL A 132 -6.39 1.64 -19.16
C VAL A 132 -7.86 1.94 -18.90
N GLN A 133 -8.24 3.21 -18.83
CA GLN A 133 -9.64 3.63 -18.66
C GLN A 133 -10.52 3.04 -19.78
N ARG A 134 -10.11 3.17 -21.05
CA ARG A 134 -10.84 2.64 -22.20
C ARG A 134 -10.96 1.11 -22.14
N PHE A 135 -9.84 0.42 -21.89
CA PHE A 135 -9.79 -1.03 -21.75
C PHE A 135 -10.74 -1.54 -20.66
N LEU A 136 -10.83 -0.86 -19.52
CA LEU A 136 -11.76 -1.23 -18.45
C LEU A 136 -13.23 -1.01 -18.85
N GLN A 137 -13.53 -0.09 -19.76
CA GLN A 137 -14.89 0.20 -20.23
C GLN A 137 -15.38 -0.76 -21.31
N GLU A 138 -14.48 -1.42 -22.05
CA GLU A 138 -14.82 -2.31 -23.16
C GLU A 138 -15.60 -3.56 -22.71
N ARG A 139 -15.38 -4.03 -21.48
CA ARG A 139 -15.98 -5.25 -20.91
C ARG A 139 -16.19 -5.12 -19.42
N ASP A 140 -17.20 -5.81 -18.91
CA ASP A 140 -17.52 -5.93 -17.48
C ASP A 140 -17.87 -7.37 -17.06
N ASP A 141 -17.63 -8.34 -17.95
CA ASP A 141 -17.94 -9.76 -17.73
C ASP A 141 -16.71 -10.59 -17.33
N LEU A 142 -15.50 -10.08 -17.57
CA LEU A 142 -14.23 -10.75 -17.26
C LEU A 142 -13.40 -9.95 -16.25
N PRO A 143 -12.69 -10.62 -15.32
CA PRO A 143 -11.78 -9.95 -14.40
C PRO A 143 -10.63 -9.28 -15.14
N VAL A 144 -9.99 -8.33 -14.45
CA VAL A 144 -8.76 -7.67 -14.88
C VAL A 144 -7.73 -7.77 -13.77
N VAL A 145 -6.47 -7.99 -14.14
CA VAL A 145 -5.35 -8.09 -13.21
C VAL A 145 -4.38 -6.95 -13.50
N ALA A 146 -3.90 -6.31 -12.45
CA ALA A 146 -2.74 -5.44 -12.48
C ALA A 146 -1.54 -6.22 -11.96
N SER A 147 -0.55 -6.41 -12.84
CA SER A 147 0.70 -7.11 -12.53
C SER A 147 1.89 -6.21 -12.79
N TYR A 148 2.91 -6.32 -11.96
CA TYR A 148 4.21 -5.72 -12.22
C TYR A 148 5.01 -6.50 -13.27
N SER A 149 4.79 -7.82 -13.37
CA SER A 149 5.37 -8.64 -14.42
C SER A 149 4.78 -8.26 -15.78
N GLU A 150 5.58 -8.36 -16.84
CA GLU A 150 5.12 -8.14 -18.21
C GLU A 150 4.02 -9.13 -18.62
N ASP A 151 4.07 -10.33 -18.03
CA ASP A 151 3.11 -11.41 -18.26
C ASP A 151 2.35 -11.77 -16.97
N PHE A 152 1.03 -11.95 -17.10
CA PHE A 152 0.22 -12.62 -16.10
C PHE A 152 -0.74 -13.61 -16.76
N PRO A 153 -0.91 -14.81 -16.19
CA PRO A 153 -0.16 -15.35 -15.05
C PRO A 153 1.19 -15.95 -15.45
N THR A 154 2.11 -16.01 -14.50
CA THR A 154 3.32 -16.84 -14.57
C THR A 154 3.14 -18.11 -13.75
N LEU A 155 3.97 -19.14 -14.00
CA LEU A 155 4.03 -20.35 -13.18
C LEU A 155 4.06 -20.03 -11.67
N TRP A 156 4.88 -19.06 -11.28
CA TRP A 156 5.06 -18.66 -9.88
C TRP A 156 3.83 -18.01 -9.27
N THR A 157 3.08 -17.24 -10.06
CA THR A 157 1.85 -16.58 -9.59
C THR A 157 0.62 -17.49 -9.60
N ALA A 158 0.66 -18.56 -10.41
CA ALA A 158 -0.41 -19.54 -10.52
C ALA A 158 -0.20 -20.77 -9.62
N ALA A 159 1.00 -20.91 -9.03
CA ALA A 159 1.30 -21.97 -8.10
C ALA A 159 0.39 -21.89 -6.86
N ASP A 160 -0.10 -23.05 -6.43
CA ASP A 160 -0.83 -23.17 -5.18
C ASP A 160 0.13 -22.86 -4.02
N PRO A 161 -0.12 -21.82 -3.21
CA PRO A 161 0.74 -21.51 -2.06
C PRO A 161 0.81 -22.67 -1.04
N ASP A 162 -0.19 -23.55 -1.01
CA ASP A 162 -0.24 -24.72 -0.12
C ASP A 162 0.49 -25.95 -0.68
N ALA A 163 0.84 -25.97 -1.97
CA ALA A 163 1.55 -27.08 -2.60
C ALA A 163 3.05 -27.14 -2.26
N GLY A 164 3.59 -26.09 -1.62
CA GLY A 164 5.00 -25.96 -1.28
C GLY A 164 5.92 -25.71 -2.48
N THR A 165 7.07 -25.07 -2.24
CA THR A 165 8.06 -24.72 -3.29
C THR A 165 8.68 -25.94 -3.97
N THR A 166 8.67 -27.11 -3.32
CA THR A 166 9.23 -28.36 -3.84
C THR A 166 8.54 -28.87 -5.11
N ALA A 167 7.29 -28.47 -5.37
CA ALA A 167 6.59 -28.84 -6.61
C ALA A 167 6.99 -27.96 -7.82
N LEU A 168 7.60 -26.78 -7.58
CA LEU A 168 7.99 -25.82 -8.63
C LEU A 168 9.48 -25.91 -9.00
N GLU A 169 10.28 -26.56 -8.15
CA GLU A 169 11.72 -26.77 -8.36
C GLU A 169 12.03 -28.03 -9.19
N ASP A 170 11.01 -28.80 -9.57
CA ASP A 170 11.17 -29.97 -10.43
C ASP A 170 11.57 -29.54 -11.86
N GLU A 171 12.67 -30.10 -12.36
CA GLU A 171 13.14 -29.91 -13.74
C GLU A 171 12.04 -30.37 -14.71
N GLY A 172 11.25 -29.44 -15.22
CA GLY A 172 10.16 -29.69 -16.16
C GLY A 172 8.86 -28.92 -15.91
N CYS A 173 8.67 -28.34 -14.71
CA CYS A 173 7.45 -27.61 -14.38
C CYS A 173 7.22 -26.38 -15.27
N GLU A 174 8.27 -25.66 -15.64
CA GLU A 174 8.19 -24.53 -16.57
C GLU A 174 7.77 -24.98 -17.98
N ALA A 175 8.37 -26.05 -18.52
CA ALA A 175 7.99 -26.59 -19.82
C ALA A 175 6.53 -27.11 -19.84
N VAL A 176 6.08 -27.73 -18.75
CA VAL A 176 4.67 -28.14 -18.59
C VAL A 176 3.77 -26.90 -18.58
N TRP A 177 4.11 -25.87 -17.80
CA TRP A 177 3.35 -24.62 -17.76
C TRP A 177 3.25 -23.94 -19.12
N GLU A 178 4.37 -23.78 -19.82
CA GLU A 178 4.44 -23.18 -21.16
C GLU A 178 3.64 -23.99 -22.19
N SER A 179 3.50 -25.30 -22.00
CA SER A 179 2.68 -26.15 -22.87
C SER A 179 1.17 -26.01 -22.65
N LEU A 180 0.73 -25.40 -21.54
CA LEU A 180 -0.69 -25.20 -21.24
C LEU A 180 -1.31 -24.15 -22.18
N PRO A 181 -2.58 -24.35 -22.61
CA PRO A 181 -3.32 -23.31 -23.29
C PRO A 181 -3.44 -22.04 -22.43
N ALA A 182 -3.33 -20.86 -23.05
CA ALA A 182 -3.43 -19.56 -22.34
C ALA A 182 -4.69 -19.42 -21.47
N GLN A 183 -5.82 -20.00 -21.90
CA GLN A 183 -7.06 -19.99 -21.11
C GLN A 183 -6.91 -20.79 -19.80
N GLN A 184 -6.19 -21.91 -19.84
CA GLN A 184 -5.94 -22.74 -18.67
C GLN A 184 -4.95 -22.05 -17.72
N GLN A 185 -3.89 -21.45 -18.26
CA GLN A 185 -2.97 -20.61 -17.48
C GLN A 185 -3.74 -19.49 -16.77
N TRP A 186 -4.55 -18.72 -17.49
CA TRP A 186 -5.40 -17.67 -16.92
C TRP A 186 -6.32 -18.18 -15.82
N HIS A 187 -6.97 -19.33 -16.04
CA HIS A 187 -7.85 -19.94 -15.04
C HIS A 187 -7.09 -20.26 -13.74
N TRP A 188 -5.89 -20.84 -13.83
CA TRP A 188 -5.08 -21.18 -12.66
C TRP A 188 -4.56 -19.92 -11.95
N GLY A 189 -4.09 -18.92 -12.70
CA GLY A 189 -3.67 -17.63 -12.13
C GLY A 189 -4.78 -16.92 -11.39
N MET A 190 -5.98 -16.86 -11.97
CA MET A 190 -7.15 -16.28 -11.31
C MET A 190 -7.58 -17.08 -10.08
N HIS A 191 -7.51 -18.41 -10.14
CA HIS A 191 -7.81 -19.27 -9.00
C HIS A 191 -6.82 -19.02 -7.84
N ALA A 192 -5.52 -18.88 -8.13
CA ALA A 192 -4.50 -18.56 -7.13
C ALA A 192 -4.71 -17.18 -6.49
N LEU A 193 -5.18 -16.19 -7.26
CA LEU A 193 -5.55 -14.88 -6.70
C LEU A 193 -6.81 -14.94 -5.82
N ASP A 194 -7.80 -15.75 -6.20
CA ASP A 194 -9.06 -15.89 -5.47
C ASP A 194 -8.88 -16.71 -4.17
N SER A 195 -7.99 -17.70 -4.16
CA SER A 195 -7.65 -18.45 -2.93
C SER A 195 -7.05 -17.56 -1.84
N ARG A 196 -6.35 -16.48 -2.24
CA ARG A 196 -5.76 -15.46 -1.38
C ARG A 196 -6.72 -14.33 -0.99
N ARG A 197 -8.04 -14.60 -0.95
CA ARG A 197 -9.08 -13.61 -0.61
C ARG A 197 -8.86 -12.88 0.71
N GLU A 198 -8.24 -13.54 1.69
CA GLU A 198 -7.98 -12.98 3.02
C GLU A 198 -6.92 -11.87 2.99
N GLU A 199 -6.06 -11.88 1.97
CA GLU A 199 -5.08 -10.81 1.71
C GLU A 199 -5.71 -9.57 1.05
N ARG A 200 -7.02 -9.62 0.73
CA ARG A 200 -7.80 -8.52 0.15
C ARG A 200 -7.17 -7.95 -1.13
N LEU A 201 -6.68 -8.82 -2.01
CA LEU A 201 -6.07 -8.48 -3.30
C LEU A 201 -7.09 -7.93 -4.32
N GLU A 202 -8.37 -8.28 -4.16
CA GLU A 202 -9.44 -7.72 -4.98
C GLU A 202 -9.57 -6.21 -4.71
N ILE A 203 -9.58 -5.43 -5.78
CA ILE A 203 -9.91 -4.01 -5.83
C ILE A 203 -11.42 -3.90 -6.02
N THR A 204 -12.10 -3.42 -4.98
CA THR A 204 -13.55 -3.25 -4.93
C THR A 204 -13.91 -1.82 -4.58
N PRO A 205 -15.16 -1.39 -4.83
CA PRO A 205 -15.67 -0.10 -4.37
C PRO A 205 -15.58 0.11 -2.85
N ASP A 206 -15.49 -0.99 -2.08
CA ASP A 206 -15.43 -0.98 -0.63
C ASP A 206 -13.98 -1.13 -0.12
N TRP A 207 -13.16 -0.13 -0.41
CA TRP A 207 -11.77 -0.07 0.04
C TRP A 207 -11.52 0.93 1.18
N ALA A 208 -12.58 1.52 1.75
CA ALA A 208 -12.46 2.48 2.85
C ALA A 208 -11.75 1.88 4.07
N ASP A 209 -11.98 0.58 4.32
CA ASP A 209 -11.41 -0.16 5.43
C ASP A 209 -10.15 -0.95 5.05
N TYR A 210 -9.64 -0.82 3.83
CA TYR A 210 -8.39 -1.49 3.46
C TYR A 210 -7.19 -0.74 4.00
N ARG A 211 -6.29 -1.46 4.66
CA ARG A 211 -5.01 -0.96 5.14
C ARG A 211 -3.91 -2.00 4.94
N PHE A 212 -2.68 -1.54 4.83
CA PHE A 212 -1.47 -2.33 4.69
C PHE A 212 -0.86 -2.64 6.07
N GLY A 213 -0.33 -3.86 6.25
CA GLY A 213 0.37 -4.29 7.46
C GLY A 213 -0.47 -4.08 8.73
N ALA A 214 0.13 -3.44 9.74
CA ALA A 214 -0.54 -3.11 11.02
C ALA A 214 -1.67 -2.05 10.88
N GLY A 215 -1.84 -1.46 9.71
CA GLY A 215 -2.95 -0.57 9.40
C GLY A 215 -2.86 0.85 9.97
N ILE A 216 -1.71 1.23 10.52
CA ILE A 216 -1.46 2.56 11.09
C ILE A 216 -1.14 3.59 10.01
N SER A 217 -1.78 4.76 10.11
CA SER A 217 -1.49 5.96 9.31
C SER A 217 -0.78 7.05 10.14
N LEU A 218 -0.35 8.14 9.47
CA LEU A 218 0.08 9.35 10.18
C LEU A 218 -1.07 9.98 10.99
N GLY A 219 -2.31 9.86 10.53
CA GLY A 219 -3.49 10.30 11.28
C GLY A 219 -3.59 9.61 12.64
N ASP A 220 -3.37 8.29 12.67
CA ASP A 220 -3.37 7.50 13.90
C ASP A 220 -2.24 7.86 14.86
N ILE A 221 -1.04 8.09 14.33
CA ILE A 221 0.14 8.47 15.15
C ILE A 221 -0.06 9.83 15.81
N LEU A 222 -0.68 10.77 15.10
CA LEU A 222 -0.87 12.14 15.56
C LEU A 222 -2.18 12.34 16.33
N ALA A 223 -3.00 11.30 16.45
CA ALA A 223 -4.24 11.35 17.21
C ALA A 223 -3.96 11.49 18.72
N PRO A 224 -4.84 12.16 19.49
CA PRO A 224 -4.68 12.27 20.94
C PRO A 224 -4.65 10.90 21.66
N ASP A 225 -5.28 9.88 21.08
CA ASP A 225 -5.34 8.50 21.56
C ASP A 225 -4.35 7.56 20.84
N SER A 226 -3.27 8.11 20.27
CA SER A 226 -2.32 7.36 19.43
C SER A 226 -1.75 6.11 20.11
N ALA A 227 -1.43 6.16 21.40
CA ALA A 227 -0.95 4.99 22.15
C ALA A 227 -1.97 3.83 22.11
N SER A 228 -3.26 4.12 22.33
CA SER A 228 -4.32 3.11 22.27
C SER A 228 -4.55 2.57 20.86
N ARG A 229 -4.36 3.40 19.83
CA ARG A 229 -4.43 2.96 18.43
C ARG A 229 -3.27 2.04 18.08
N LEU A 230 -2.05 2.39 18.51
CA LEU A 230 -0.85 1.57 18.33
C LEU A 230 -0.96 0.24 19.08
N ASP A 231 -1.39 0.26 20.34
CA ASP A 231 -1.62 -0.96 21.13
C ASP A 231 -2.62 -1.89 20.40
N ARG A 232 -3.74 -1.35 19.89
CA ARG A 232 -4.73 -2.15 19.14
C ARG A 232 -4.15 -2.71 17.84
N ALA A 233 -3.47 -1.88 17.05
CA ALA A 233 -2.90 -2.27 15.77
C ALA A 233 -1.85 -3.38 15.92
N PHE A 234 -1.07 -3.34 17.00
CA PHE A 234 -0.06 -4.34 17.30
C PHE A 234 -0.54 -5.46 18.23
N GLN A 235 -1.83 -5.48 18.60
CA GLN A 235 -2.42 -6.48 19.50
C GLN A 235 -1.68 -6.58 20.85
N LEU A 236 -1.27 -5.44 21.39
CA LEU A 236 -0.56 -5.34 22.66
C LEU A 236 -1.54 -5.17 23.81
N GLU A 237 -1.23 -5.77 24.96
CA GLU A 237 -1.99 -5.56 26.18
C GLU A 237 -1.93 -4.07 26.60
N PRO A 238 -3.07 -3.48 27.04
CA PRO A 238 -3.12 -2.10 27.49
C PRO A 238 -2.11 -1.89 28.62
N HIS A 239 -1.35 -0.81 28.55
CA HIS A 239 -0.50 -0.45 29.67
C HIS A 239 -1.38 -0.19 30.90
N PRO A 240 -1.10 -0.76 32.08
CA PRO A 240 -1.76 -0.31 33.29
C PRO A 240 -1.44 1.18 33.44
N SER A 241 -2.46 2.02 33.43
CA SER A 241 -2.35 3.46 33.62
C SER A 241 -1.62 3.73 34.94
N CYS A 242 -0.47 4.41 34.89
CA CYS A 242 0.16 4.97 36.09
C CYS A 242 -0.60 6.20 36.58
#